data_AF-A0A2E5NV61-F1
#
_entry.id   AF-A0A2E5NV61-F1
#
_cell.length_a   1.000
_cell.length_b   1.000
_cell.length_c   1.000
_cell.angle_alpha   90.00
_cell.angle_beta   90.00
_cell.angle_gamma   90.00
#
_symmetry.space_group_name_H-M   'P 1'
#
loop_
_entity.id
_entity.type
_entity.pdbx_description
1 polymer ?
#
loop_
_entity_poly.entity_id
_entity_poly.type
_entity_poly.pdbx_seq_one_letter_code
_entity_poly.pdbx_strand_id
1 'polypeptide(L)'
;MYGSKKPSNPNTTDVFFTFTVTCRFSNLWVAPYSEYQQFLYDTICKYREKGWNYQEIADWFNANNYPTPRGKKFFNSFAQSIVKKKKLRDARLSKRHPWTMSDFAISFVDKTLINSNPR
;
A
#
# COMPACT_ATOMS: atom_id res chain seq x y z
N MET A 1 68.13 -9.44 -11.74
CA MET A 1 67.10 -8.68 -12.47
C MET A 1 65.97 -8.36 -11.51
N TYR A 2 65.64 -7.07 -11.39
CA TYR A 2 64.73 -6.54 -10.36
C TYR A 2 63.30 -7.07 -10.52
N GLY A 3 62.83 -7.84 -9.55
CA GLY A 3 61.42 -8.22 -9.44
C GLY A 3 60.60 -6.99 -9.08
N SER A 4 59.96 -6.38 -10.08
CA SER A 4 59.01 -5.29 -9.88
C SER A 4 57.76 -5.84 -9.21
N LYS A 5 57.65 -5.72 -7.89
CA LYS A 5 56.38 -5.95 -7.18
C LYS A 5 55.41 -4.86 -7.61
N LYS A 6 54.33 -5.22 -8.33
CA LYS A 6 53.18 -4.33 -8.55
C LYS A 6 52.74 -3.80 -7.17
N PRO A 7 52.47 -2.50 -6.99
CA PRO A 7 51.84 -2.02 -5.77
C PRO A 7 50.43 -2.63 -5.75
N SER A 8 50.29 -3.71 -4.98
CA SER A 8 49.00 -4.11 -4.46
C SER A 8 48.58 -2.98 -3.53
N ASN A 9 47.83 -2.00 -4.02
CA ASN A 9 47.01 -1.17 -3.14
C ASN A 9 45.85 -2.07 -2.70
N PRO A 10 45.86 -2.65 -1.49
CA PRO A 10 44.60 -3.15 -0.97
C PRO A 10 43.66 -1.95 -0.92
N ASN A 11 42.43 -2.12 -1.38
CA ASN A 11 41.42 -1.08 -1.26
C ASN A 11 41.08 -0.96 0.25
N THR A 12 41.89 -0.16 0.94
CA THR A 12 41.89 -0.06 2.40
C THR A 12 40.72 0.77 2.91
N THR A 13 40.16 1.64 2.07
CA THR A 13 39.06 2.52 2.44
C THR A 13 37.74 2.01 1.87
N ASP A 14 36.76 1.76 2.74
CA ASP A 14 35.37 1.59 2.33
C ASP A 14 34.67 2.94 2.25
N VAL A 15 33.81 3.10 1.25
CA VAL A 15 33.00 4.30 1.05
C VAL A 15 31.54 3.93 1.24
N PHE A 16 30.87 4.61 2.18
CA PHE A 16 29.44 4.44 2.42
C PHE A 16 28.70 5.68 1.96
N PHE A 17 27.64 5.49 1.18
CA PHE A 17 26.66 6.53 0.89
C PHE A 17 25.37 6.18 1.63
N THR A 18 25.00 7.03 2.58
CA THR A 18 23.86 6.82 3.47
C THR A 18 22.81 7.90 3.26
N PHE A 19 21.55 7.52 3.32
CA PHE A 19 20.41 8.43 3.28
C PHE A 19 19.20 7.78 3.94
N THR A 20 18.25 8.60 4.36
CA THR A 20 16.97 8.16 4.92
C THR A 20 15.91 8.19 3.83
N VAL A 21 15.11 7.13 3.70
CA VAL A 21 13.91 7.12 2.86
C VAL A 21 12.69 7.05 3.76
N THR A 22 11.78 8.03 3.61
CA THR A 22 10.48 7.99 4.29
C THR A 22 9.38 7.68 3.26
N CYS A 23 8.69 6.57 3.49
CA CYS A 23 7.55 6.13 2.70
C CYS A 23 6.33 5.97 3.59
N ARG A 24 5.16 6.43 3.14
CA ARG A 24 3.89 6.27 3.85
C ARG A 24 2.90 5.46 3.03
N PHE A 25 2.49 4.31 3.57
CA PHE A 25 1.49 3.45 2.97
C PHE A 25 0.23 3.42 3.86
N SER A 26 -0.94 3.75 3.31
CA SER A 26 -2.22 3.81 4.03
C SER A 26 -3.01 2.49 4.00
N ASN A 27 -2.52 1.50 3.28
CA ASN A 27 -3.23 0.28 2.89
C ASN A 27 -2.55 -1.03 3.35
N LEU A 28 -1.45 -0.98 4.11
CA LEU A 28 -0.70 -2.18 4.52
C LEU A 28 -1.52 -3.21 5.32
N TRP A 29 -2.42 -2.73 6.18
CA TRP A 29 -3.20 -3.58 7.10
C TRP A 29 -4.71 -3.52 6.85
N VAL A 30 -5.11 -3.23 5.61
CA VAL A 30 -6.54 -3.09 5.27
C VAL A 30 -7.06 -4.41 4.74
N ALA A 31 -7.98 -5.02 5.49
CA ALA A 31 -8.65 -6.24 5.06
C ALA A 31 -9.25 -6.07 3.64
N PRO A 32 -9.10 -7.07 2.76
CA PRO A 32 -9.74 -7.07 1.46
C PRO A 32 -11.26 -7.00 1.62
N TYR A 33 -11.93 -6.45 0.61
CA TYR A 33 -13.38 -6.46 0.57
C TYR A 33 -13.82 -7.91 0.31
N SER A 34 -14.81 -8.42 1.04
CA SER A 34 -15.26 -9.79 0.80
C SER A 34 -15.96 -9.91 -0.56
N GLU A 35 -15.96 -11.12 -1.14
CA GLU A 35 -16.63 -11.38 -2.42
C GLU A 35 -18.11 -10.96 -2.39
N TYR A 36 -18.80 -11.28 -1.29
CA TYR A 36 -20.20 -10.89 -1.13
C TYR A 36 -20.37 -9.37 -1.07
N GLN A 37 -19.49 -8.66 -0.37
CA GLN A 37 -19.55 -7.21 -0.33
C GLN A 37 -19.30 -6.62 -1.72
N GLN A 38 -18.35 -7.18 -2.48
CA GLN A 38 -18.04 -6.77 -3.85
C GLN A 38 -19.23 -7.01 -4.79
N PHE A 39 -19.84 -8.19 -4.73
CA PHE A 39 -21.08 -8.53 -5.44
C PHE A 39 -22.19 -7.51 -5.19
N LEU A 40 -22.43 -7.14 -3.94
CA LEU A 40 -23.46 -6.15 -3.60
C LEU A 40 -23.16 -4.80 -4.24
N TYR A 41 -21.91 -4.33 -4.16
CA TYR A 41 -21.51 -3.06 -4.75
C TYR A 41 -21.65 -3.06 -6.28
N ASP A 42 -21.12 -4.08 -6.96
CA ASP A 42 -21.14 -4.19 -8.42
C ASP A 42 -22.58 -4.28 -8.94
N THR A 43 -23.42 -5.04 -8.25
CA THR A 43 -24.84 -5.18 -8.60
C THR A 43 -25.58 -3.84 -8.46
N ILE A 44 -25.33 -3.09 -7.37
CA ILE A 44 -25.92 -1.75 -7.21
C ILE A 44 -25.46 -0.83 -8.34
N CYS A 45 -24.17 -0.78 -8.65
CA CYS A 45 -23.62 0.03 -9.74
C CYS A 45 -24.25 -0.32 -11.09
N LYS A 46 -24.33 -1.62 -11.42
CA LYS A 46 -24.95 -2.12 -12.65
C LYS A 46 -26.41 -1.69 -12.81
N TYR A 47 -27.21 -1.76 -11.74
CA TYR A 47 -28.61 -1.30 -11.81
C TYR A 47 -28.73 0.22 -11.85
N ARG A 48 -27.83 0.96 -11.18
CA ARG A 48 -27.77 2.42 -11.29
C ARG A 48 -27.45 2.87 -12.72
N GLU A 49 -26.57 2.18 -13.43
CA GLU A 49 -26.27 2.43 -14.85
C GLU A 49 -27.48 2.16 -15.76
N LYS A 50 -28.32 1.19 -15.39
CA LYS A 50 -29.61 0.91 -16.07
C LYS A 50 -30.73 1.90 -15.71
N GLY A 51 -30.46 2.91 -14.88
CA GLY A 51 -31.44 3.95 -14.51
C GLY A 51 -32.30 3.62 -13.28
N TRP A 52 -32.08 2.50 -12.60
CA TRP A 52 -32.88 2.13 -11.43
C TRP A 52 -32.59 3.05 -10.23
N ASN A 53 -33.60 3.33 -9.42
CA ASN A 53 -33.45 4.04 -8.16
C ASN A 53 -33.02 3.07 -7.02
N TYR A 54 -32.55 3.62 -5.90
CA TYR A 54 -32.06 2.80 -4.79
C TYR A 54 -33.14 1.98 -4.07
N GLN A 55 -34.41 2.38 -4.20
CA GLN A 55 -35.53 1.64 -3.62
C GLN A 55 -35.80 0.38 -4.45
N GLU A 56 -35.91 0.50 -5.77
CA GLU A 56 -36.06 -0.63 -6.71
C GLU A 56 -34.92 -1.64 -6.55
N ILE A 57 -33.69 -1.16 -6.38
CA ILE A 57 -32.52 -2.03 -6.16
C ILE A 57 -32.62 -2.77 -4.83
N ALA A 58 -33.03 -2.09 -3.75
CA ALA A 58 -33.21 -2.71 -2.45
C ALA A 58 -34.32 -3.78 -2.48
N ASP A 59 -35.41 -3.50 -3.19
CA ASP A 59 -36.52 -4.43 -3.36
C ASP A 59 -36.11 -5.64 -4.20
N TRP A 60 -35.30 -5.45 -5.24
CA TRP A 60 -34.70 -6.55 -6.00
C TRP A 60 -33.82 -7.45 -5.13
N PHE A 61 -32.94 -6.88 -4.29
CA PHE A 61 -32.13 -7.70 -3.38
C PHE A 61 -32.99 -8.50 -2.40
N ASN A 62 -34.03 -7.88 -1.84
CA ASN A 62 -34.95 -8.54 -0.94
C ASN A 62 -35.72 -9.68 -1.63
N ALA A 63 -36.19 -9.46 -2.86
CA ALA A 63 -36.92 -10.46 -3.65
C ALA A 63 -36.03 -11.66 -4.03
N ASN A 64 -34.73 -11.44 -4.20
CA ASN A 64 -33.75 -12.48 -4.51
C ASN A 64 -33.08 -13.08 -3.25
N ASN A 65 -33.59 -12.78 -2.05
CA ASN A 65 -33.07 -13.27 -0.77
C ASN A 65 -31.59 -12.93 -0.50
N TYR A 66 -31.12 -11.77 -0.97
CA TYR A 66 -29.79 -11.26 -0.65
C TYR A 66 -29.84 -10.33 0.57
N PRO A 67 -29.40 -10.77 1.76
CA PRO A 67 -29.38 -9.90 2.94
C PRO A 67 -28.20 -8.92 2.88
N THR A 68 -28.27 -7.85 3.67
CA THR A 68 -27.08 -6.99 3.88
C THR A 68 -25.91 -7.81 4.45
N PRO A 69 -24.65 -7.32 4.42
CA PRO A 69 -23.51 -8.04 5.00
C PRO A 69 -23.65 -8.40 6.49
N ARG A 70 -24.63 -7.81 7.19
CA ARG A 70 -24.97 -8.09 8.60
C ARG A 70 -26.27 -8.91 8.75
N GLY A 71 -26.76 -9.53 7.70
CA GLY A 71 -27.96 -10.39 7.75
C GLY A 71 -29.31 -9.66 7.81
N LYS A 72 -29.35 -8.34 7.62
CA LYS A 72 -30.61 -7.56 7.68
C LYS A 72 -31.24 -7.39 6.30
N LYS A 73 -32.56 -7.14 6.26
CA LYS A 73 -33.31 -6.72 5.06
C LYS A 73 -32.70 -5.45 4.45
N PHE A 74 -32.74 -5.35 3.13
CA PHE A 74 -32.29 -4.17 2.40
C PHE A 74 -33.31 -3.03 2.45
N PHE A 75 -32.80 -1.82 2.63
CA PHE A 75 -33.50 -0.55 2.46
C PHE A 75 -32.72 0.33 1.50
N ASN A 76 -33.37 1.33 0.89
CA ASN A 76 -32.69 2.26 -0.03
C ASN A 76 -31.44 2.90 0.58
N SER A 77 -31.48 3.23 1.88
CA SER A 77 -30.38 3.86 2.61
C SER A 77 -29.16 2.95 2.75
N PHE A 78 -29.36 1.63 2.81
CA PHE A 78 -28.27 0.65 2.82
C PHE A 78 -27.58 0.57 1.45
N ALA A 79 -28.35 0.53 0.35
CA ALA A 79 -27.77 0.52 -0.99
C ALA A 79 -26.95 1.79 -1.25
N GLN A 80 -27.46 2.97 -0.88
CA GLN A 80 -26.72 4.24 -0.93
C GLN A 80 -25.44 4.19 -0.07
N SER A 81 -25.55 3.67 1.15
CA SER A 81 -24.43 3.60 2.10
C SER A 81 -23.32 2.69 1.60
N ILE A 82 -23.63 1.58 0.93
CA ILE A 82 -22.65 0.65 0.35
C ILE A 82 -21.82 1.39 -0.70
N VAL A 83 -22.47 2.07 -1.66
CA VAL A 83 -21.79 2.83 -2.72
C VAL A 83 -20.92 3.93 -2.13
N LYS A 84 -21.46 4.73 -1.19
CA LYS A 84 -20.71 5.81 -0.53
C LYS A 84 -19.48 5.29 0.20
N LYS A 85 -19.63 4.23 1.00
CA LYS A 85 -18.53 3.65 1.78
C LYS A 85 -17.46 3.03 0.89
N LYS A 86 -17.83 2.36 -0.20
CA LYS A 86 -16.87 1.81 -1.17
C LYS A 86 -16.04 2.92 -1.82
N LYS A 87 -16.68 3.98 -2.32
CA LYS A 87 -15.97 5.13 -2.91
C LYS A 87 -15.00 5.78 -1.93
N LEU A 88 -15.40 6.00 -0.68
CA LEU A 88 -14.52 6.54 0.36
C LEU A 88 -13.35 5.61 0.68
N ARG A 89 -13.60 4.29 0.75
CA ARG A 89 -12.55 3.30 0.94
C ARG A 89 -11.53 3.35 -0.20
N ASP A 90 -12.00 3.33 -1.44
CA ASP A 90 -11.13 3.32 -2.61
C ASP A 90 -10.30 4.61 -2.72
N ALA A 91 -10.91 5.77 -2.46
CA ALA A 91 -10.19 7.05 -2.39
C ALA A 91 -9.10 7.05 -1.31
N ARG A 92 -9.36 6.45 -0.14
CA ARG A 92 -8.38 6.33 0.93
C ARG A 92 -7.22 5.39 0.59
N LEU A 93 -7.50 4.26 -0.06
CA LEU A 93 -6.50 3.24 -0.40
C LEU A 93 -5.68 3.59 -1.63
N SER A 94 -6.26 4.35 -2.56
CA SER A 94 -5.54 4.87 -3.75
C SER A 94 -4.74 6.14 -3.45
N LYS A 95 -4.87 6.72 -2.26
CA LYS A 95 -4.13 7.93 -1.88
C LYS A 95 -2.63 7.64 -1.82
N ARG A 96 -1.90 8.15 -2.81
CA ARG A 96 -0.44 8.10 -2.84
C ARG A 96 0.15 9.19 -1.95
N HIS A 97 1.07 8.81 -1.08
CA HIS A 97 1.92 9.75 -0.37
C HIS A 97 3.25 9.84 -1.11
N PRO A 98 3.77 11.06 -1.38
CA PRO A 98 5.10 11.19 -1.96
C PRO A 98 6.12 10.59 -0.98
N TRP A 99 7.09 9.87 -1.53
CA TRP A 99 8.25 9.44 -0.75
C TRP A 99 9.21 10.63 -0.65
N THR A 100 9.92 10.72 0.47
CA THR A 100 10.95 11.74 0.69
C THR A 100 12.27 11.07 1.02
N MET A 101 13.36 11.67 0.54
CA MET A 101 14.72 11.29 0.92
C MET A 101 15.38 12.43 1.69
N SER A 102 16.10 12.12 2.74
CA SER A 102 16.82 13.08 3.60
C SER A 102 18.13 12.50 4.08
N ASP A 103 18.90 13.29 4.83
CA ASP A 103 20.08 12.85 5.59
C ASP A 103 21.16 12.20 4.72
N PHE A 104 21.40 12.76 3.53
CA PHE A 104 22.43 12.30 2.62
C PHE A 104 23.81 12.54 3.23
N ALA A 105 24.60 11.48 3.35
CA ALA A 105 25.97 11.55 3.83
C ALA A 105 26.87 10.57 3.09
N ILE A 106 28.14 10.93 2.98
CA ILE A 106 29.21 10.05 2.51
C ILE A 106 30.19 9.88 3.66
N SER A 107 30.51 8.65 4.03
CA SER A 107 31.53 8.35 5.02
C SER A 107 32.59 7.40 4.47
N PHE A 108 33.81 7.57 4.97
CA PHE A 108 34.97 6.79 4.57
C PHE A 108 35.46 6.02 5.81
N VAL A 109 35.64 4.71 5.67
CA VAL A 109 36.15 3.85 6.76
C VAL A 109 37.47 3.26 6.33
N ASP A 110 38.55 3.63 7.02
CA ASP A 110 39.87 3.06 6.81
C ASP A 110 40.03 1.75 7.59
N LYS A 111 40.14 0.63 6.86
CA LYS A 111 40.28 -0.71 7.43
C LYS A 111 41.62 -0.93 8.14
N THR A 112 42.64 -0.09 7.92
CA THR A 112 43.92 -0.24 8.64
C THR A 112 43.79 0.04 10.13
N LEU A 113 42.84 0.89 10.54
CA LEU A 113 42.62 1.28 11.93
C LEU A 113 41.93 0.19 12.77
N ILE A 114 41.30 -0.80 12.13
CA ILE A 114 40.56 -1.88 12.81
C ILE A 114 41.51 -3.00 13.27
N ASN A 115 42.65 -3.18 12.58
CA ASN A 115 43.61 -4.25 12.88
C ASN A 115 44.77 -3.83 13.81
N SER A 116 44.82 -2.56 14.25
CA SER A 116 45.82 -2.08 15.20
C SER A 116 45.36 -2.29 16.64
N ASN A 117 45.38 -3.54 17.12
CA ASN A 117 45.25 -3.80 18.56
C ASN A 117 46.62 -3.52 19.21
N PRO A 118 46.74 -2.61 20.20
CA PRO A 118 48.02 -2.38 20.85
C PRO A 118 48.32 -3.56 21.78
N ARG A 119 49.46 -4.22 21.53
CA ARG A 119 50.09 -5.12 22.50
C ARG A 119 50.84 -4.31 23.55
#